data_AF-A0A293LB39-F1
#
_entry.id   AF-A0A293LB39-F1
#
_cell.length_a   1.000
_cell.length_b   1.000
_cell.length_c   1.000
_cell.angle_alpha   90.00
_cell.angle_beta   90.00
_cell.angle_gamma   90.00
#
_symmetry.space_group_name_H-M   'P 1'
#
loop_
_entity.id
_entity.type
_entity.pdbx_description
1 polymer ?
#
loop_
_entity_poly.entity_id
_entity_poly.type
_entity_poly.pdbx_seq_one_letter_code
_entity_poly.pdbx_strand_id
1 'polypeptide(L)'
;METRVGLKKMLKNVCKFGISVLRGVPVNEHQIKTVARRMGYIRETGYGKTYDLKYDPDPRTHLSYTGLEFGHHTDLAYRERAPGVQLLHCLKSADPSTARENAGGRSFFVDGFYVAQWLRYNYPSHFNLLASTPVTFSFLDSQRDRWFRETWPVISVGLRILAHIIDLEKLQLVCTLSVICVEVAR
;
A
#
# COMPACT_ATOMS: atom_id res chain seq x y z
N MET A 1 4.31 4.83 19.64
CA MET A 1 2.95 4.26 19.54
C MET A 1 2.42 3.70 20.85
N GLU A 2 3.20 3.63 21.93
CA GLU A 2 2.84 2.97 23.19
C GLU A 2 1.71 3.67 23.96
N THR A 3 1.59 4.99 23.85
CA THR A 3 0.55 5.77 24.52
C THR A 3 -0.72 5.90 23.67
N ARG A 4 -1.87 6.17 24.31
CA ARG A 4 -3.13 6.50 23.60
C ARG A 4 -2.97 7.73 22.70
N VAL A 5 -2.21 8.73 23.16
CA VAL A 5 -1.91 9.95 22.39
C VAL A 5 -1.13 9.61 21.11
N GLY A 6 -0.12 8.74 21.21
CA GLY A 6 0.66 8.28 20.07
C GLY A 6 -0.19 7.52 19.04
N LEU A 7 -1.03 6.59 19.49
CA LEU A 7 -1.98 5.88 18.62
C LEU A 7 -2.95 6.85 17.92
N LYS A 8 -3.55 7.78 18.67
CA LYS A 8 -4.46 8.79 18.11
C LYS A 8 -3.77 9.65 17.05
N LYS A 9 -2.51 10.05 17.28
CA LYS A 9 -1.73 10.83 16.31
C LYS A 9 -1.49 10.05 15.02
N MET A 10 -1.08 8.79 15.12
CA MET A 10 -0.85 7.94 13.94
C MET A 10 -2.14 7.70 13.15
N LEU A 11 -3.25 7.35 13.82
CA LEU A 11 -4.55 7.16 13.15
C LEU A 11 -5.02 8.46 12.47
N LYS A 12 -4.86 9.61 13.12
CA LYS A 12 -5.16 10.92 12.50
C LYS A 12 -4.33 11.19 11.25
N ASN A 13 -3.03 10.87 11.29
CA ASN A 13 -2.15 11.04 10.13
C ASN A 13 -2.59 10.14 8.97
N VAL A 14 -2.88 8.87 9.26
CA VAL A 14 -3.41 7.93 8.26
C VAL A 14 -4.71 8.46 7.64
N CYS A 15 -5.69 8.87 8.44
CA CYS A 15 -6.96 9.38 7.91
C CYS A 15 -6.81 10.70 7.13
N LYS A 16 -5.88 11.58 7.54
CA LYS A 16 -5.72 12.92 6.93
C LYS A 16 -4.82 12.92 5.70
N PHE A 17 -3.75 12.15 5.72
CA PHE A 17 -2.69 12.19 4.71
C PHE A 17 -2.54 10.88 3.94
N GLY A 18 -3.27 9.83 4.31
CA GLY A 18 -3.07 8.48 3.76
C GLY A 18 -1.77 7.81 4.23
N ILE A 19 -0.95 8.48 5.04
CA ILE A 19 0.34 7.94 5.50
C ILE A 19 0.71 8.39 6.91
N SER A 20 1.38 7.51 7.65
CA SER A 20 2.07 7.86 8.89
C SER A 20 3.40 7.12 8.98
N VAL A 21 4.46 7.84 9.34
CA VAL A 21 5.78 7.24 9.58
C VAL A 21 5.97 6.99 11.07
N LEU A 22 6.31 5.75 11.43
CA LEU A 22 6.70 5.38 12.79
C LEU A 22 8.21 5.17 12.82
N ARG A 23 8.89 5.81 13.77
CA ARG A 23 10.34 5.68 13.99
C ARG A 23 10.61 5.01 15.33
N GLY A 24 11.75 4.34 15.44
CA GLY A 24 12.17 3.67 16.67
C GLY A 24 11.36 2.42 16.99
N VAL A 25 10.79 1.78 15.98
CA VAL A 25 10.22 0.45 16.15
C VAL A 25 11.38 -0.56 16.21
N PRO A 26 11.40 -1.47 17.21
CA PRO A 26 12.48 -2.44 17.31
C PRO A 26 12.59 -3.33 16.08
N VAL A 27 13.81 -3.61 15.63
CA VAL A 27 14.11 -4.48 14.48
C VAL A 27 13.79 -5.93 14.81
N ASN A 28 12.51 -6.28 14.73
CA ASN A 28 11.98 -7.60 15.03
C ASN A 28 10.71 -7.84 14.19
N GLU A 29 10.66 -8.98 13.49
CA GLU A 29 9.55 -9.41 12.61
C GLU A 29 8.18 -9.42 13.32
N HIS A 30 8.15 -9.57 14.64
CA HIS A 30 6.90 -9.59 15.42
C HIS A 30 6.30 -8.20 15.67
N GLN A 31 7.10 -7.12 15.57
CA GLN A 31 6.65 -5.77 15.93
C GLN A 31 5.56 -5.25 15.00
N ILE A 32 5.57 -5.63 13.73
CA ILE A 32 4.52 -5.23 12.78
C ILE A 32 3.14 -5.73 13.24
N LYS A 33 3.06 -6.94 13.81
CA LYS A 33 1.81 -7.50 14.35
C LYS A 33 1.38 -6.75 15.61
N THR A 34 2.31 -6.35 16.47
CA THR A 34 2.02 -5.55 17.66
C THR A 34 1.45 -4.18 17.28
N VAL A 35 2.05 -3.50 16.29
CA VAL A 35 1.55 -2.22 15.77
C VAL A 35 0.17 -2.40 15.14
N ALA A 36 -0.01 -3.40 14.28
CA ALA A 36 -1.29 -3.66 13.61
C ALA A 36 -2.42 -3.92 14.62
N ARG A 37 -2.17 -4.75 15.65
CA ARG A 37 -3.16 -5.08 16.69
C ARG A 37 -3.60 -3.88 17.53
N ARG A 38 -2.78 -2.83 17.61
CA ARG A 38 -3.18 -1.58 18.27
C ARG A 38 -4.15 -0.74 17.44
N MET A 39 -4.16 -0.93 16.13
CA MET A 39 -5.07 -0.24 15.23
C MET A 39 -6.38 -1.01 15.07
N GLY A 40 -6.29 -2.33 14.94
CA GLY A 40 -7.43 -3.20 14.66
C GLY A 40 -7.00 -4.65 14.45
N TYR A 41 -7.69 -5.37 13.57
CA TYR A 41 -7.34 -6.74 13.23
C TYR A 41 -6.40 -6.80 12.01
N ILE A 42 -5.64 -7.89 11.91
CA ILE A 42 -4.78 -8.16 10.75
C ILE A 42 -5.59 -8.94 9.73
N ARG A 43 -5.68 -8.43 8.50
CA ARG A 43 -6.34 -9.15 7.40
C ARG A 43 -5.39 -10.19 6.83
N GLU A 44 -5.74 -11.46 6.96
CA GLU A 44 -5.01 -12.56 6.34
C GLU A 44 -5.27 -12.59 4.84
N THR A 45 -4.21 -12.85 4.06
CA THR A 45 -4.27 -12.94 2.59
C THR A 45 -3.66 -14.26 2.12
N GLY A 46 -3.55 -14.48 0.80
CA GLY A 46 -2.81 -15.62 0.25
C GLY A 46 -1.33 -15.68 0.67
N TYR A 47 -0.77 -14.54 1.10
CA TYR A 47 0.59 -14.41 1.64
C TYR A 47 0.66 -14.62 3.17
N GLY A 48 -0.47 -14.96 3.82
CA GLY A 48 -0.59 -15.07 5.27
C GLY A 48 -0.95 -13.76 5.97
N LYS A 49 -0.71 -13.70 7.28
CA LYS A 49 -0.96 -12.51 8.13
C LYS A 49 0.13 -11.45 8.00
N THR A 50 1.34 -11.87 7.66
CA THR A 50 2.53 -11.06 7.42
C THR A 50 3.37 -11.80 6.39
N TYR A 51 4.11 -11.07 5.58
CA TYR A 51 5.06 -11.63 4.61
C TYR A 51 6.33 -10.79 4.62
N ASP A 52 7.46 -11.43 4.35
CA ASP A 52 8.75 -10.76 4.26
C ASP A 52 9.04 -10.40 2.81
N LEU A 53 9.44 -9.14 2.59
CA LEU A 53 9.98 -8.67 1.33
C LEU A 53 11.51 -8.69 1.43
N LYS A 54 12.10 -9.75 0.89
CA LYS A 54 13.54 -10.00 0.83
C LYS A 54 13.90 -10.21 -0.64
N TYR A 55 15.07 -9.75 -1.09
CA TYR A 55 15.49 -10.01 -2.47
C TYR A 55 15.59 -11.53 -2.71
N ASP A 56 14.99 -12.01 -3.80
CA ASP A 56 15.05 -13.39 -4.25
C ASP A 56 15.52 -13.42 -5.72
N PRO A 57 16.68 -14.05 -6.01
CA PRO A 57 17.22 -14.10 -7.36
C PRO A 57 16.47 -15.07 -8.30
N ASP A 58 15.51 -15.87 -7.83
CA ASP A 58 14.73 -16.76 -8.72
C ASP A 58 13.87 -15.91 -9.67
N PRO A 59 14.02 -16.05 -11.00
CA PRO A 59 13.30 -15.24 -12.00
C PRO A 59 11.79 -15.50 -12.01
N ARG A 60 11.31 -16.57 -11.34
CA ARG A 60 9.89 -16.91 -11.21
C ARG A 60 9.25 -16.23 -9.99
N THR A 61 10.04 -15.55 -9.18
CA THR A 61 9.53 -14.86 -8.00
C THR A 61 8.66 -13.68 -8.38
N HIS A 62 7.78 -13.30 -7.45
CA HIS A 62 6.95 -12.13 -7.65
C HIS A 62 7.84 -10.88 -7.79
N LEU A 63 7.42 -9.90 -8.61
CA LEU A 63 8.24 -8.73 -8.94
C LEU A 63 8.80 -8.05 -7.68
N SER A 64 8.03 -8.01 -6.58
CA SER A 64 8.40 -7.50 -5.24
C SER A 64 9.70 -8.06 -4.65
N TYR A 65 10.19 -9.20 -5.14
CA TYR A 65 11.41 -9.86 -4.69
C TYR A 65 12.62 -9.63 -5.62
N THR A 66 12.42 -9.08 -6.81
CA THR A 66 13.45 -9.04 -7.88
C THR A 66 14.45 -7.89 -7.77
N GLY A 67 14.21 -6.90 -6.89
CA GLY A 67 15.05 -5.71 -6.76
C GLY A 67 14.94 -4.71 -7.92
N LEU A 68 14.05 -4.96 -8.90
CA LEU A 68 13.72 -4.01 -9.96
C LEU A 68 12.93 -2.81 -9.42
N GLU A 69 12.98 -1.69 -10.13
CA GLU A 69 12.22 -0.49 -9.77
C GLU A 69 10.71 -0.74 -9.91
N PHE A 70 9.96 -0.28 -8.91
CA PHE A 70 8.50 -0.29 -8.93
C PHE A 70 7.99 1.08 -9.35
N GLY A 71 7.21 1.10 -10.44
CA GLY A 71 6.32 2.23 -10.70
C GLY A 71 5.31 2.41 -9.55
N HIS A 72 4.69 3.58 -9.49
CA HIS A 72 3.59 3.82 -8.54
C HIS A 72 2.47 2.81 -8.78
N HIS A 73 2.09 2.12 -7.71
CA HIS A 73 1.08 1.07 -7.75
C HIS A 73 0.34 1.01 -6.41
N THR A 74 -0.68 0.16 -6.40
CA THR A 74 -1.48 -0.13 -5.22
C THR A 74 -1.66 -1.63 -5.11
N ASP A 75 -1.55 -2.14 -3.89
CA ASP A 75 -1.45 -3.57 -3.67
C ASP A 75 -2.79 -4.29 -3.83
N LEU A 76 -2.71 -5.51 -4.38
CA LEU A 76 -3.81 -6.47 -4.47
C LEU A 76 -5.06 -5.96 -5.22
N ALA A 77 -4.90 -5.16 -6.27
CA ALA A 77 -6.00 -4.69 -7.13
C ALA A 77 -6.81 -5.84 -7.78
N TYR A 78 -6.26 -7.05 -7.82
CA TYR A 78 -6.90 -8.29 -8.28
C TYR A 78 -7.79 -8.96 -7.21
N ARG A 79 -8.10 -8.29 -6.09
CA ARG A 79 -8.97 -8.80 -5.01
C ARG A 79 -10.24 -7.96 -4.92
N GLU A 80 -11.39 -8.62 -4.75
CA GLU A 80 -12.71 -7.98 -4.58
C GLU A 80 -12.66 -6.79 -3.59
N ARG A 81 -11.85 -6.94 -2.54
CA ARG A 81 -11.55 -5.84 -1.60
C ARG A 81 -10.05 -5.73 -1.42
N ALA A 82 -9.44 -4.65 -1.87
CA ALA A 82 -8.04 -4.33 -1.56
C ALA A 82 -7.87 -4.07 -0.04
N PRO A 83 -6.66 -4.21 0.53
CA PRO A 83 -6.37 -3.79 1.89
C PRO A 83 -6.56 -2.26 2.04
N GLY A 84 -7.29 -1.83 3.08
CA GLY A 84 -7.44 -0.40 3.35
C GLY A 84 -6.20 0.26 3.96
N VAL A 85 -5.40 -0.51 4.70
CA VAL A 85 -4.14 -0.04 5.30
C VAL A 85 -3.06 -1.10 5.07
N GLN A 86 -1.89 -0.69 4.60
CA GLN A 86 -0.68 -1.51 4.53
C GLN A 86 0.34 -1.04 5.56
N LEU A 87 0.98 -1.98 6.26
CA LEU A 87 2.11 -1.69 7.14
C LEU A 87 3.37 -2.26 6.49
N LEU A 88 4.43 -1.46 6.45
CA LEU A 88 5.76 -1.88 6.00
C LEU A 88 6.75 -1.68 7.13
N HIS A 89 7.43 -2.73 7.56
CA HIS A 89 8.44 -2.67 8.61
C HIS A 89 9.82 -2.94 8.05
N CYS A 90 10.64 -1.91 7.98
CA CYS A 90 12.02 -2.07 7.57
C CYS A 90 12.79 -2.80 8.68
N LEU A 91 13.31 -3.99 8.37
CA LEU A 91 14.17 -4.75 9.28
C LEU A 91 15.64 -4.60 8.94
N LYS A 92 15.93 -4.45 7.65
CA LYS A 92 17.27 -4.24 7.13
C LYS A 92 17.16 -3.39 5.87
N SER A 93 17.93 -2.30 5.82
CA SER A 93 18.16 -1.52 4.62
C SER A 93 19.62 -1.71 4.17
N ALA A 94 19.95 -1.27 2.96
CA ALA A 94 21.36 -1.10 2.60
C ALA A 94 22.02 -0.14 3.60
N ASP A 95 23.23 -0.47 4.04
CA ASP A 95 24.00 0.38 4.94
C ASP A 95 24.46 1.64 4.19
N PRO A 96 24.07 2.85 4.62
CA PRO A 96 24.42 4.09 3.93
C PRO A 96 25.94 4.32 3.81
N SER A 97 26.76 3.73 4.69
CA SER A 97 28.21 3.88 4.67
C SER A 97 28.92 2.97 3.66
N THR A 98 28.24 1.90 3.21
CA THR A 98 28.74 0.96 2.20
C THR A 98 27.92 0.99 0.91
N ALA A 99 26.77 1.66 0.95
CA ALA A 99 25.95 2.03 -0.18
C ALA A 99 26.78 2.90 -1.14
N ARG A 100 26.93 2.45 -2.38
CA ARG A 100 27.42 3.31 -3.47
C ARG A 100 26.54 4.56 -3.55
N GLU A 101 27.07 5.68 -4.04
CA GLU A 101 26.23 6.79 -4.52
C GLU A 101 25.17 6.17 -5.44
N ASN A 102 23.89 6.25 -5.04
CA ASN A 102 22.72 5.59 -5.66
C ASN A 102 22.41 4.14 -5.27
N ALA A 103 22.77 3.66 -4.07
CA ALA A 103 22.12 2.46 -3.53
C ALA A 103 20.60 2.74 -3.44
N GLY A 104 19.82 2.06 -4.29
CA GLY A 104 18.38 2.29 -4.45
C GLY A 104 17.54 1.89 -3.23
N GLY A 105 16.32 1.42 -3.44
CA GLY A 105 15.44 0.98 -2.34
C GLY A 105 14.80 2.11 -1.52
N ARG A 106 14.80 3.34 -2.07
CA ARG A 106 14.05 4.46 -1.50
C ARG A 106 12.54 4.19 -1.66
N SER A 107 11.78 4.44 -0.60
CA SER A 107 10.32 4.41 -0.69
C SER A 107 9.79 5.71 -1.27
N PHE A 108 8.83 5.62 -2.18
CA PHE A 108 8.13 6.76 -2.77
C PHE A 108 6.63 6.61 -2.53
N PHE A 109 5.98 7.74 -2.24
CA PHE A 109 4.54 7.80 -2.00
C PHE A 109 3.95 8.94 -2.82
N VAL A 110 2.76 8.71 -3.38
CA VAL A 110 2.02 9.70 -4.16
C VAL A 110 0.59 9.77 -3.68
N ASP A 111 0.05 10.98 -3.58
CA ASP A 111 -1.37 11.18 -3.30
C ASP A 111 -2.18 10.95 -4.58
N GLY A 112 -2.74 9.75 -4.72
CA GLY A 112 -3.56 9.37 -5.87
C GLY A 112 -4.83 10.21 -6.01
N PHE A 113 -5.38 10.74 -4.90
CA PHE A 113 -6.56 11.61 -4.95
C PHE A 113 -6.22 12.96 -5.55
N TYR A 114 -5.12 13.55 -5.10
CA TYR A 114 -4.62 14.79 -5.69
C TYR A 114 -4.29 14.62 -7.17
N VAL A 115 -3.61 13.53 -7.56
CA VAL A 115 -3.29 13.23 -8.97
C VAL A 115 -4.55 13.11 -9.82
N ALA A 116 -5.55 12.37 -9.34
CA ALA A 116 -6.80 12.20 -10.09
C ALA A 116 -7.62 13.50 -10.16
N GLN A 117 -7.62 14.32 -9.11
CA GLN A 117 -8.23 15.65 -9.14
C GLN A 117 -7.52 16.57 -10.14
N TRP A 118 -6.18 16.60 -10.13
CA TRP A 118 -5.38 17.35 -11.09
C TRP A 118 -5.67 16.87 -12.52
N LEU A 119 -5.76 15.57 -12.75
CA LEU A 119 -6.11 15.00 -14.05
C LEU A 119 -7.52 15.41 -14.49
N ARG A 120 -8.49 15.41 -13.56
CA ARG A 120 -9.87 15.85 -13.82
C ARG A 120 -9.96 17.30 -14.30
N TYR A 121 -9.16 18.20 -13.72
CA TYR A 121 -9.15 19.62 -14.09
C TYR A 121 -8.38 19.90 -15.39
N ASN A 122 -7.19 19.30 -15.55
CA ASN A 122 -6.29 19.63 -16.65
C ASN A 122 -6.56 18.79 -17.91
N TYR A 123 -7.05 17.55 -17.74
CA TYR A 123 -7.27 16.58 -18.81
C TYR A 123 -8.56 15.78 -18.61
N PRO A 124 -9.74 16.43 -18.63
CA PRO A 124 -11.02 15.80 -18.27
C PRO A 124 -11.38 14.58 -19.11
N SER A 125 -11.00 14.55 -20.40
CA SER A 125 -11.20 13.37 -21.26
C SER A 125 -10.40 12.15 -20.79
N HIS A 126 -9.16 12.34 -20.35
CA HIS A 126 -8.30 11.28 -19.83
C HIS A 126 -8.80 10.79 -18.47
N PHE A 127 -9.23 11.71 -17.60
CA PHE A 127 -9.88 11.36 -16.35
C PHE A 127 -11.12 10.49 -16.60
N ASN A 128 -12.00 10.92 -17.51
CA ASN A 128 -13.22 10.16 -17.85
C ASN A 128 -12.87 8.77 -18.39
N LEU A 129 -11.91 8.67 -19.31
CA LEU A 129 -11.44 7.38 -19.84
C LEU A 129 -11.00 6.43 -18.71
N LEU A 130 -10.11 6.89 -17.82
CA LEU A 130 -9.63 6.09 -16.70
C LEU A 130 -10.69 5.80 -15.64
N ALA A 131 -11.74 6.62 -15.58
CA ALA A 131 -12.84 6.46 -14.65
C ALA A 131 -13.99 5.57 -15.15
N SER A 132 -14.15 5.46 -16.47
CA SER A 132 -15.24 4.68 -17.07
C SER A 132 -14.78 3.37 -17.70
N THR A 133 -13.51 3.23 -18.07
CA THR A 133 -13.00 2.03 -18.75
C THR A 133 -12.56 0.99 -17.73
N PRO A 134 -13.24 -0.18 -17.64
CA PRO A 134 -12.85 -1.22 -16.73
C PRO A 134 -11.55 -1.91 -17.19
N VAL A 135 -10.66 -2.20 -16.25
CA VAL A 135 -9.40 -2.93 -16.48
C VAL A 135 -9.43 -4.20 -15.63
N THR A 136 -9.06 -5.33 -16.22
CA THR A 136 -8.96 -6.60 -15.48
C THR A 136 -7.57 -6.74 -14.88
N PHE A 137 -7.49 -6.68 -13.56
CA PHE A 137 -6.30 -6.98 -12.79
C PHE A 137 -6.24 -8.48 -12.53
N SER A 138 -5.11 -9.10 -12.83
CA SER A 138 -4.96 -10.56 -12.74
C SER A 138 -3.69 -10.93 -11.99
N PHE A 139 -3.78 -11.95 -11.14
CA PHE A 139 -2.63 -12.56 -10.48
C PHE A 139 -2.78 -14.08 -10.45
N LEU A 140 -1.74 -14.80 -10.85
CA LEU A 140 -1.65 -16.26 -10.75
C LEU A 140 -0.85 -16.62 -9.51
N ASP A 141 -1.52 -17.28 -8.55
CA ASP A 141 -0.86 -17.97 -7.47
C ASP A 141 -0.40 -19.34 -7.97
N SER A 142 0.85 -19.43 -8.40
CA SER A 142 1.45 -20.63 -8.98
C SER A 142 1.56 -21.80 -8.00
N GLN A 143 1.69 -21.53 -6.69
CA GLN A 143 1.75 -22.59 -5.68
C GLN A 143 0.41 -23.27 -5.49
N ARG A 144 -0.68 -22.52 -5.66
CA ARG A 144 -2.04 -23.02 -5.48
C ARG A 144 -2.78 -23.28 -6.79
N ASP A 145 -2.10 -23.09 -7.92
CA ASP A 145 -2.64 -23.13 -9.28
C ASP A 145 -3.99 -22.38 -9.42
N ARG A 146 -4.01 -21.13 -8.95
CA ARG A 146 -5.25 -20.34 -8.87
C ARG A 146 -5.09 -18.93 -9.40
N TRP A 147 -6.03 -18.55 -10.26
CA TRP A 147 -6.18 -17.18 -10.75
C TRP A 147 -7.04 -16.35 -9.81
N PHE A 148 -6.55 -15.18 -9.44
CA PHE A 148 -7.33 -14.10 -8.87
C PHE A 148 -7.50 -13.02 -9.93
N ARG A 149 -8.75 -12.62 -10.18
CA ARG A 149 -9.07 -11.61 -11.19
C ARG A 149 -10.19 -10.72 -10.69
N GLU A 150 -10.03 -9.43 -10.92
CA GLU A 150 -11.06 -8.45 -10.67
C GLU A 150 -11.03 -7.38 -11.76
N THR A 151 -12.19 -6.81 -12.05
CA THR A 151 -12.33 -5.82 -13.12
C THR A 151 -12.86 -4.53 -12.53
N TRP A 152 -12.04 -3.49 -12.54
CA TRP A 152 -12.37 -2.16 -12.01
C TRP A 152 -11.78 -1.06 -12.91
N PRO A 153 -12.38 0.13 -12.97
CA PRO A 153 -11.70 1.29 -13.53
C PRO A 153 -10.47 1.66 -12.70
N VAL A 154 -9.45 2.21 -13.35
CA VAL A 154 -8.21 2.67 -12.69
C VAL A 154 -8.53 3.78 -11.67
N ILE A 155 -9.41 4.71 -12.04
CA ILE A 155 -9.95 5.73 -11.14
C ILE A 155 -11.39 5.34 -10.83
N SER A 156 -11.70 5.02 -9.59
CA SER A 156 -13.09 4.80 -9.22
C SER A 156 -13.72 6.09 -8.69
N VAL A 157 -15.00 6.28 -9.01
CA VAL A 157 -15.78 7.45 -8.59
C VAL A 157 -17.11 6.92 -8.04
N GLY A 158 -17.35 7.12 -6.75
CA GLY A 158 -18.40 6.39 -6.05
C GLY A 158 -19.83 6.92 -6.24
N LEU A 159 -20.77 5.98 -6.37
CA LEU A 159 -22.02 5.94 -5.61
C LEU A 159 -22.18 4.52 -5.02
N ARG A 160 -22.02 4.40 -3.70
CA ARG A 160 -22.31 3.23 -2.83
C ARG A 160 -21.51 1.93 -3.05
N ILE A 161 -20.46 1.74 -2.25
CA ILE A 161 -20.18 0.43 -1.63
C ILE A 161 -20.08 0.65 -0.11
N LEU A 162 -20.92 -0.08 0.62
CA LEU A 162 -21.00 -0.15 2.08
C LEU A 162 -19.66 -0.64 2.69
N ALA A 163 -18.93 0.25 3.36
CA ALA A 163 -18.14 -0.07 4.56
C ALA A 163 -17.71 1.24 5.27
N HIS A 164 -18.54 1.65 6.22
CA HIS A 164 -18.30 2.56 7.35
C HIS A 164 -17.04 3.46 7.37
N ILE A 165 -17.29 4.76 7.18
CA ILE A 165 -16.56 5.96 7.68
C ILE A 165 -15.14 6.15 7.14
N ILE A 166 -15.01 6.94 6.06
CA ILE A 166 -14.52 8.34 6.04
C ILE A 166 -15.20 8.99 4.82
N ASP A 167 -16.06 9.97 5.07
CA ASP A 167 -16.68 10.80 4.03
C ASP A 167 -16.01 12.17 4.04
N LEU A 168 -15.40 12.55 2.91
CA LEU A 168 -15.18 13.94 2.50
C LEU A 168 -15.32 14.01 0.98
N GLU A 169 -16.55 13.81 0.50
CA GLU A 169 -17.08 14.23 -0.80
C GLU A 169 -16.26 13.93 -2.08
N LYS A 170 -16.41 12.67 -2.51
CA LYS A 170 -16.57 12.19 -3.92
C LYS A 170 -15.34 12.18 -4.84
N LEU A 171 -14.26 11.58 -4.34
CA LEU A 171 -13.38 10.74 -5.14
C LEU A 171 -12.98 9.53 -4.29
N GLN A 172 -13.30 8.31 -4.74
CA GLN A 172 -12.80 7.08 -4.11
C GLN A 172 -12.06 6.31 -5.20
N LEU A 173 -10.76 6.59 -5.40
CA LEU A 173 -9.95 5.61 -6.11
C LEU A 173 -10.13 4.27 -5.39
N VAL A 174 -10.32 3.19 -6.14
CA VAL A 174 -10.47 1.80 -5.63
C VAL A 174 -9.24 1.33 -4.84
N CYS A 175 -8.28 2.21 -4.61
CA CYS A 175 -7.01 1.94 -3.99
C CYS A 175 -6.53 3.06 -3.05
N THR A 176 -7.35 3.46 -2.05
CA THR A 176 -6.77 4.07 -0.84
C THR A 176 -6.01 3.00 -0.07
N LEU A 177 -4.76 2.75 -0.46
CA LEU A 177 -3.80 2.17 0.44
C LEU A 177 -3.35 3.29 1.37
N SER A 178 -3.89 3.29 2.58
CA SER A 178 -3.21 4.04 3.64
C SER A 178 -1.93 3.29 3.97
N VAL A 179 -0.75 3.88 3.75
CA VAL A 179 0.52 3.21 4.05
C VAL A 179 1.04 3.68 5.40
N ILE A 180 1.40 2.76 6.28
CA ILE A 180 2.21 3.08 7.44
C ILE A 180 3.60 2.56 7.15
N CYS A 181 4.52 3.49 6.93
CA CYS A 181 5.93 3.18 6.84
C CYS A 181 6.51 3.14 8.26
N VAL A 182 7.06 2.00 8.65
CA VAL A 182 7.77 1.85 9.90
C VAL A 182 9.26 1.83 9.59
N GLU A 183 9.92 2.95 9.88
CA GLU A 183 11.35 3.14 9.71
C GLU A 183 12.11 2.67 10.95
N VAL A 184 13.26 2.04 10.71
CA VAL A 184 14.26 1.77 11.75
C VAL A 184 14.70 3.10 12.35
N ALA A 185 14.75 3.21 13.68
CA ALA A 185 15.55 4.28 14.27
C ALA A 185 17.02 3.97 13.99
N ARG A 186 17.67 4.88 13.26
CA ARG A 186 19.13 4.93 13.19
C ARG A 186 19.73 4.99 14.59
#